data_AF-G2LLU9-F1
#
_entry.id   AF-G2LLU9-F1
#
_cell.length_a   1.000
_cell.length_b   1.000
_cell.length_c   1.000
_cell.angle_alpha   90.00
_cell.angle_beta   90.00
_cell.angle_gamma   90.00
#
_symmetry.space_group_name_H-M   'P 1'
#
loop_
_entity.id
_entity.type
_entity.pdbx_description
1 polymer ?
#
loop_
_entity_poly.entity_id
_entity_poly.type
_entity_poly.pdbx_seq_one_letter_code
_entity_poly.pdbx_strand_id
1 'polypeptide(L)'
;MCGFSAPLSGVRLTNEAILIFSWRIRRYTRAKQKLIKLLEEYRQALIHQAVTGKIDVRTGKPYPAYKDSGVPWLGHVPEHCEVRTIKSLAGKGYKTFVDGDWIESP
;
A
#
# COMPACT_ATOMS: atom_id res chain seq x y z
N MET A 1 -4.97 -35.26 43.30
CA MET A 1 -4.64 -33.91 43.79
C MET A 1 -3.19 -33.62 43.47
N CYS A 2 -2.92 -32.62 42.64
CA CYS A 2 -1.67 -31.83 42.65
C CYS A 2 -2.04 -30.47 42.06
N GLY A 3 -2.43 -29.54 42.93
CA GLY A 3 -2.66 -28.16 42.56
C GLY A 3 -1.31 -27.52 42.22
N PHE A 4 -1.12 -27.18 40.96
CA PHE A 4 0.04 -26.42 40.50
C PHE A 4 -0.11 -24.96 40.95
N SER A 5 0.18 -24.70 42.22
CA SER A 5 0.31 -23.33 42.73
C SER A 5 1.68 -22.80 42.32
N ALA A 6 1.73 -22.03 41.23
CA ALA A 6 2.93 -21.30 40.85
C ALA A 6 3.13 -20.11 41.82
N PRO A 7 4.34 -19.90 42.39
CA PRO A 7 4.59 -18.82 43.34
C PRO A 7 4.46 -17.46 42.65
N LEU A 8 3.51 -16.65 43.13
CA LEU A 8 3.16 -15.31 42.59
C LEU A 8 4.29 -14.27 42.66
N SER A 9 5.37 -14.56 43.41
CA SER A 9 6.54 -13.66 43.56
C SER A 9 7.47 -13.66 42.34
N GLY A 10 7.63 -14.81 41.66
CA GLY A 10 8.46 -14.92 40.45
C GLY A 10 7.81 -14.30 39.21
N VAL A 11 6.47 -14.33 39.15
CA VAL A 11 5.67 -13.82 38.03
C VAL A 11 5.65 -12.28 37.97
N ARG A 12 5.79 -11.58 39.11
CA ARG A 12 5.85 -10.10 39.13
C ARG A 12 7.10 -9.55 38.45
N LEU A 13 8.26 -10.16 38.72
CA LEU A 13 9.54 -9.70 38.17
C LEU A 13 9.65 -9.98 36.67
N THR A 14 9.12 -11.11 36.20
CA THR A 14 9.03 -11.40 34.75
C THR A 14 8.09 -10.43 34.06
N ASN A 15 6.96 -10.06 34.68
CA ASN A 15 6.02 -9.11 34.11
C ASN A 15 6.63 -7.70 33.97
N GLU A 16 7.39 -7.22 34.97
CA GLU A 16 8.07 -5.92 34.88
C GLU A 16 9.11 -5.88 33.75
N ALA A 17 9.94 -6.92 33.64
CA ALA A 17 10.94 -7.04 32.56
C ALA A 17 10.28 -7.14 31.17
N ILE A 18 9.19 -7.91 31.04
CA ILE A 18 8.40 -8.03 29.80
C ILE A 18 7.79 -6.67 29.43
N LEU A 19 7.29 -5.91 30.40
CA LEU A 19 6.72 -4.57 30.17
C LEU A 19 7.78 -3.58 29.68
N ILE A 20 8.97 -3.59 30.27
CA ILE A 20 10.11 -2.74 29.86
C ILE A 20 10.55 -3.07 28.43
N PHE A 21 10.72 -4.36 28.10
CA PHE A 21 11.10 -4.78 26.76
C PHE A 21 10.03 -4.48 25.71
N SER A 22 8.76 -4.71 26.05
CA SER A 22 7.60 -4.41 25.18
C SER A 22 7.40 -2.91 24.96
N TRP A 23 7.79 -2.05 25.91
CA TRP A 23 7.79 -0.60 25.74
C TRP A 23 8.84 -0.16 24.72
N ARG A 24 10.02 -0.78 24.77
CA ARG A 24 11.11 -0.52 23.85
C ARG A 24 10.73 -0.90 22.41
N ILE A 25 10.14 -2.08 22.21
CA ILE A 25 9.60 -2.49 20.88
C ILE A 25 8.56 -1.48 20.39
N ARG A 26 7.56 -1.14 21.24
CA ARG A 26 6.52 -0.17 20.88
C ARG A 26 7.08 1.20 20.49
N ARG A 27 8.16 1.65 21.13
CA ARG A 27 8.82 2.92 20.80
C ARG A 27 9.40 2.90 19.38
N TYR A 28 10.09 1.82 19.01
CA TYR A 28 10.65 1.67 17.67
C TYR A 28 9.56 1.53 16.59
N THR A 29 8.48 0.79 16.88
CA THR A 29 7.34 0.66 15.96
C THR A 29 6.65 2.00 15.71
N ARG A 30 6.40 2.80 16.77
CA ARG A 30 5.76 4.12 16.65
C ARG A 30 6.57 5.10 15.80
N ALA A 31 7.90 5.09 15.93
CA ALA A 31 8.76 5.98 15.16
C ALA A 31 8.66 5.71 13.65
N LYS A 32 8.61 4.43 13.25
CA LYS A 32 8.49 4.04 11.83
C LYS A 32 7.07 4.23 11.28
N GLN A 33 6.04 4.04 12.10
CA GLN A 33 4.64 4.21 11.68
C GLN A 33 4.34 5.62 11.12
N LYS A 34 4.98 6.67 11.65
CA LYS A 34 4.81 8.03 11.11
C LYS A 34 5.35 8.17 9.69
N LEU A 35 6.51 7.58 9.42
CA LEU A 35 7.13 7.61 8.09
C LEU A 35 6.32 6.79 7.09
N ILE A 36 5.84 5.61 7.50
CA ILE A 36 4.97 4.77 6.66
C ILE A 36 3.72 5.56 6.26
N LYS A 37 3.06 6.21 7.23
CA LYS A 37 1.88 7.02 6.96
C LYS A 37 2.15 8.13 5.94
N LEU A 38 3.25 8.87 6.11
CA LEU A 38 3.63 9.93 5.17
C LEU A 38 3.90 9.39 3.76
N LEU A 39 4.55 8.23 3.66
CA LEU A 39 4.82 7.59 2.37
C LEU A 39 3.55 7.06 1.71
N GLU A 40 2.59 6.55 2.48
CA GLU A 40 1.29 6.13 1.97
C GLU A 40 0.50 7.31 1.40
N GLU A 41 0.47 8.44 2.12
CA GLU A 41 -0.15 9.68 1.65
C GLU A 41 0.53 10.19 0.36
N TYR A 42 1.85 10.19 0.32
CA TYR A 42 2.62 10.55 -0.89
C TYR A 42 2.33 9.61 -2.07
N ARG A 43 2.26 8.30 -1.82
CA ARG A 43 1.93 7.30 -2.84
C ARG A 43 0.55 7.55 -3.43
N GLN A 44 -0.45 7.84 -2.60
CA GLN A 44 -1.81 8.16 -3.05
C GLN A 44 -1.82 9.42 -3.93
N ALA A 45 -1.12 10.47 -3.50
CA ALA A 45 -1.01 11.71 -4.26
C ALA A 45 -0.33 11.51 -5.63
N LEU A 46 0.77 10.74 -5.67
CA LEU A 46 1.47 10.42 -6.91
C LEU A 46 0.59 9.60 -7.88
N ILE A 47 -0.11 8.58 -7.39
CA ILE A 47 -1.02 7.78 -8.22
C ILE A 47 -2.10 8.67 -8.83
N HIS A 48 -2.70 9.56 -8.03
CA HIS A 48 -3.69 10.51 -8.52
C HIS A 48 -3.12 11.42 -9.63
N GLN A 49 -1.92 11.98 -9.44
CA GLN A 49 -1.27 12.80 -10.46
C GLN A 49 -0.95 12.02 -11.75
N ALA A 50 -0.51 10.77 -11.62
CA ALA A 50 -0.22 9.91 -12.75
C ALA A 50 -1.49 9.56 -13.54
N VAL A 51 -2.56 9.14 -12.85
CA VAL A 51 -3.82 8.74 -13.49
C VAL A 51 -4.55 9.93 -14.12
N THR A 52 -4.41 11.13 -13.53
CA THR A 52 -4.94 12.38 -14.12
C THR A 52 -4.07 12.92 -15.26
N GLY A 53 -2.95 12.28 -15.59
CA GLY A 53 -2.10 12.68 -16.70
C GLY A 53 -1.23 13.91 -16.42
N LYS A 54 -1.03 14.30 -15.15
CA LYS A 54 -0.18 15.45 -14.77
C LYS A 54 1.31 15.10 -14.83
N ILE A 55 1.64 13.83 -14.65
CA ILE A 55 3.00 13.30 -14.70
C ILE A 55 3.05 12.04 -15.57
N ASP A 56 4.10 11.92 -16.36
CA ASP A 56 4.45 10.68 -17.05
C ASP A 56 5.15 9.73 -16.07
N VAL A 57 4.61 8.53 -15.91
CA VAL A 57 5.13 7.49 -14.99
C VAL A 57 6.52 7.00 -15.42
N ARG A 58 6.87 7.14 -16.71
CA ARG A 58 8.15 6.67 -17.25
C ARG A 58 9.28 7.66 -17.01
N THR A 59 8.99 8.95 -17.10
CA THR A 59 10.01 10.02 -17.09
C THR A 59 9.90 10.96 -15.89
N GLY A 60 8.78 10.95 -15.17
CA GLY A 60 8.50 11.85 -14.06
C GLY A 60 8.19 13.29 -14.46
N LYS A 61 8.07 13.59 -15.77
CA LYS A 61 7.80 14.92 -16.31
C LYS A 61 6.37 15.03 -16.86
N PRO A 62 5.80 16.23 -17.03
CA PRO A 62 4.51 16.37 -17.70
C PRO A 62 4.55 15.83 -19.14
N TYR A 63 3.40 15.34 -19.64
CA TYR A 63 3.32 14.88 -21.03
C TYR A 63 3.50 16.05 -22.02
N PRO A 64 4.07 15.78 -23.22
CA PRO A 64 4.37 16.82 -24.20
C PRO A 64 3.12 17.43 -24.85
N ALA A 65 2.00 16.70 -24.88
CA ALA A 65 0.78 17.14 -25.55
C ALA A 65 -0.49 16.57 -24.89
N TYR A 66 -1.58 17.34 -24.98
CA TYR A 66 -2.88 17.06 -24.35
C TYR A 66 -4.02 17.29 -25.34
N LYS A 67 -5.10 16.51 -25.18
CA LYS A 67 -6.37 16.62 -25.92
C LYS A 67 -7.55 16.73 -24.94
N ASP A 68 -8.68 17.22 -25.41
CA ASP A 68 -9.91 17.20 -24.60
C ASP A 68 -10.39 15.76 -24.40
N SER A 69 -10.78 15.43 -23.16
CA SER A 69 -11.23 14.08 -22.82
C SER A 69 -12.64 13.75 -23.32
N GLY A 70 -13.42 14.77 -23.72
CA GLY A 70 -14.85 14.62 -24.02
C GLY A 70 -15.71 14.32 -22.79
N VAL A 71 -15.13 14.35 -21.59
CA VAL A 71 -15.81 14.12 -20.31
C VAL A 71 -15.77 15.42 -19.50
N PRO A 72 -16.92 16.07 -19.23
CA PRO A 72 -16.96 17.43 -18.67
C PRO A 72 -16.18 17.64 -17.37
N TRP A 73 -16.13 16.61 -16.51
CA TRP A 73 -15.47 16.69 -15.20
C TRP A 73 -13.99 16.29 -15.22
N LEU A 74 -13.47 15.77 -16.34
CA LEU A 74 -12.10 15.25 -16.46
C LEU A 74 -11.15 16.25 -17.14
N GLY A 75 -11.66 17.09 -18.06
CA GLY A 75 -10.87 18.12 -18.73
C GLY A 75 -9.89 17.55 -19.76
N HIS A 76 -8.63 18.00 -19.74
CA HIS A 76 -7.62 17.61 -20.73
C HIS A 76 -6.81 16.39 -20.29
N VAL A 77 -6.57 15.47 -21.21
CA VAL A 77 -5.79 14.23 -21.01
C VAL A 77 -4.66 14.11 -22.04
N PRO A 78 -3.58 13.36 -21.77
CA PRO A 78 -2.50 13.19 -22.73
C PRO A 78 -2.98 12.62 -24.08
N GLU A 79 -2.36 13.06 -25.18
CA GLU A 79 -2.80 12.67 -26.54
C GLU A 79 -2.82 11.16 -26.78
N HIS A 80 -1.83 10.44 -26.24
CA HIS A 80 -1.68 8.99 -26.39
C HIS A 80 -2.74 8.17 -25.63
N CYS A 81 -3.57 8.77 -24.78
CA CYS A 81 -4.59 8.05 -24.02
C CYS A 81 -5.74 7.61 -24.95
N GLU A 82 -6.04 6.32 -24.98
CA GLU A 82 -7.15 5.74 -25.75
C GLU A 82 -8.27 5.28 -24.83
N VAL A 83 -9.53 5.43 -25.28
CA VAL A 83 -10.69 4.88 -24.57
C VAL A 83 -10.89 3.43 -25.02
N ARG A 84 -10.79 2.49 -24.08
CA ARG A 84 -11.04 1.05 -24.32
C ARG A 84 -12.01 0.52 -23.27
N THR A 85 -12.84 -0.45 -23.67
CA THR A 85 -13.74 -1.13 -22.73
C THR A 85 -12.98 -2.19 -21.94
N ILE A 86 -13.33 -2.35 -20.65
CA ILE A 86 -12.70 -3.37 -19.78
C ILE A 86 -12.86 -4.77 -20.39
N LYS A 87 -14.03 -5.07 -20.99
CA LYS A 87 -14.28 -6.35 -21.69
C LYS A 87 -13.29 -6.64 -22.82
N SER A 88 -12.89 -5.62 -23.59
CA SER A 88 -11.92 -5.75 -24.68
C SER A 88 -10.53 -6.12 -24.17
N LEU A 89 -10.15 -5.62 -23.00
CA LEU A 89 -8.91 -5.99 -22.32
C LEU A 89 -9.03 -7.38 -21.67
N ALA A 90 -10.20 -7.68 -21.09
CA ALA A 90 -10.46 -8.89 -20.31
C ALA A 90 -10.57 -10.19 -21.12
N GLY A 91 -11.00 -10.11 -22.39
CA GLY A 91 -11.30 -11.30 -23.20
C GLY A 91 -10.09 -12.00 -23.85
N LYS A 92 -8.90 -11.38 -23.85
CA LYS A 92 -7.72 -11.92 -24.54
C LYS A 92 -6.84 -12.72 -23.59
N GLY A 93 -7.28 -13.91 -23.19
CA GLY A 93 -6.44 -15.06 -22.75
C GLY A 93 -5.26 -14.81 -21.80
N TYR A 94 -5.17 -13.65 -21.13
CA TYR A 94 -4.16 -13.43 -20.11
C TYR A 94 -4.55 -14.33 -18.95
N LYS A 95 -3.54 -14.95 -18.31
CA LYS A 95 -3.73 -15.60 -17.03
C LYS A 95 -4.46 -14.63 -16.12
N THR A 96 -5.73 -14.90 -15.84
CA THR A 96 -6.45 -14.19 -14.79
C THR A 96 -5.67 -14.49 -13.54
N PHE A 97 -5.11 -13.47 -12.93
CA PHE A 97 -4.47 -13.60 -11.63
C PHE A 97 -5.50 -14.25 -10.68
N VAL A 98 -5.30 -15.51 -10.29
CA VAL A 98 -6.24 -16.28 -9.47
C VAL A 98 -5.78 -16.27 -8.01
N ASP A 99 -6.72 -16.23 -7.07
CA ASP A 99 -6.41 -16.46 -5.65
C ASP A 99 -5.70 -17.82 -5.49
N GLY A 100 -4.40 -17.77 -5.19
CA GLY A 100 -3.51 -18.94 -5.13
C GLY A 100 -2.17 -18.72 -5.83
N ASP A 101 -2.10 -17.84 -6.84
CA ASP A 101 -0.87 -17.56 -7.60
C ASP A 101 0.27 -16.97 -6.72
N TRP A 102 -0.04 -16.41 -5.55
CA TRP A 102 0.94 -15.83 -4.62
C TRP A 102 1.68 -16.87 -3.75
N ILE A 103 1.17 -18.08 -3.63
CA ILE A 103 1.69 -19.09 -2.69
C ILE A 103 2.93 -19.81 -3.23
N GLU A 104 3.19 -19.73 -4.54
CA GLU A 104 4.29 -20.45 -5.22
C GLU A 104 5.31 -19.51 -5.90
N SER A 105 5.49 -18.28 -5.41
CA SER A 105 6.59 -17.44 -5.89
C SER A 105 7.93 -17.96 -5.30
N PRO A 106 8.92 -18.37 -6.12
CA PRO A 106 10.22 -18.85 -5.62
C PRO A 106 11.02 -17.78 -4.87
#